data_AF-A0A950T259-F1
#
_entry.id   AF-A0A950T259-F1
#
_cell.length_a   1.000
_cell.length_b   1.000
_cell.length_c   1.000
_cell.angle_alpha   90.00
_cell.angle_beta   90.00
_cell.angle_gamma   90.00
#
_symmetry.space_group_name_H-M   'P 1'
#
loop_
_entity.id
_entity.type
_entity.pdbx_description
1 polymer ?
#
loop_
_entity_poly.entity_id
_entity_poly.type
_entity_poly.pdbx_seq_one_letter_code
_entity_poly.pdbx_strand_id
1 'polypeptide(L)'
;MASASADPRLFYEHHIFMCTNVRPEGHPRGCCTARAAASGGVDKLRGYMREKAKMLGIESIRCNAAGCLDRCELGPNMVIYPEGVWYRYETQQDID
;
A
#
# COMPACT_ATOMS: atom_id res chain seq x y z
N MET A 1 0.80 -16.51 -22.79
CA MET A 1 1.97 -16.07 -22.00
C MET A 1 2.52 -14.86 -22.71
N ALA A 2 2.35 -13.66 -22.15
CA ALA A 2 2.81 -12.45 -22.81
C ALA A 2 4.34 -12.53 -22.99
N SER A 3 4.78 -12.49 -24.24
CA SER A 3 6.17 -12.24 -24.60
C SER A 3 6.59 -10.95 -23.91
N ALA A 4 7.65 -10.99 -23.09
CA ALA A 4 8.29 -9.80 -22.55
C ALA A 4 8.92 -9.04 -23.73
N SER A 5 8.11 -8.19 -24.35
CA SER A 5 8.41 -7.44 -25.56
C SER A 5 9.09 -6.13 -25.18
N ALA A 6 10.39 -6.00 -25.48
CA ALA A 6 11.13 -4.75 -25.70
C ALA A 6 11.12 -3.63 -24.63
N ASP A 7 10.47 -3.82 -23.48
CA ASP A 7 10.40 -2.76 -22.46
C ASP A 7 11.76 -2.54 -21.77
N PRO A 8 12.12 -1.27 -21.49
CA PRO A 8 13.34 -0.96 -20.77
C PRO A 8 13.30 -1.54 -19.36
N ARG A 9 14.49 -1.73 -18.75
CA ARG A 9 14.60 -2.17 -17.36
C ARG A 9 13.77 -1.24 -16.46
N LEU A 10 12.92 -1.84 -15.64
CA LEU A 10 12.09 -1.10 -14.70
C LEU A 10 12.98 -0.32 -13.71
N PHE A 11 12.59 0.91 -13.39
CA PHE A 11 13.25 1.70 -12.36
C PHE A 11 12.88 1.18 -10.96
N TYR A 12 11.64 0.71 -10.79
CA TYR A 12 11.19 -0.04 -9.62
C TYR A 12 10.65 -1.39 -10.10
N GLU A 13 11.18 -2.47 -9.53
CA GLU A 13 10.69 -3.82 -9.76
C GLU A 13 9.30 -4.02 -9.15
N HIS A 14 9.04 -3.37 -8.00
CA HIS A 14 7.76 -3.47 -7.31
C HIS A 14 7.16 -2.11 -6.95
N HIS A 15 5.86 -2.00 -7.21
CA HIS A 15 5.05 -0.87 -6.76
C HIS A 15 4.05 -1.33 -5.71
N ILE A 16 4.20 -0.79 -4.50
CA ILE A 16 3.27 -1.01 -3.40
C ILE A 16 2.31 0.18 -3.38
N PHE A 17 1.04 -0.03 -3.72
CA PHE A 17 0.01 1.00 -3.66
C PHE A 17 -0.76 0.88 -2.36
N MET A 18 -0.56 1.84 -1.46
CA MET A 18 -1.20 1.86 -0.14
C MET A 18 -2.37 2.84 -0.16
N CYS A 19 -3.59 2.34 0.11
CA CYS A 19 -4.79 3.17 0.09
C CYS A 19 -4.75 4.21 1.22
N THR A 20 -4.66 5.48 0.85
CA THR A 20 -4.69 6.63 1.78
C THR A 20 -5.96 7.45 1.69
N ASN A 21 -7.04 6.85 1.16
CA ASN A 21 -8.30 7.54 0.94
C ASN A 21 -8.99 7.90 2.27
N VAL A 22 -9.50 9.13 2.34
CA VAL A 22 -10.33 9.65 3.43
C VAL A 22 -11.76 9.82 2.93
N ARG A 23 -12.75 9.56 3.78
CA ARG A 23 -14.16 9.87 3.54
C ARG A 23 -14.75 10.56 4.77
N PRO A 24 -15.86 11.31 4.62
CA PRO A 24 -16.59 11.85 5.75
C PRO A 24 -16.95 10.78 6.78
N GLU A 25 -17.05 11.19 8.03
CA GLU A 25 -17.54 10.34 9.11
C GLU A 25 -18.96 9.83 8.78
N GLY A 26 -19.26 8.58 9.16
CA GLY A 26 -20.54 7.95 8.87
C GLY A 26 -20.74 7.47 7.42
N HIS A 27 -19.78 7.69 6.51
CA HIS A 27 -19.87 7.14 5.15
C HIS A 27 -20.04 5.61 5.20
N PRO A 28 -21.03 5.01 4.50
CA PRO A 28 -21.45 3.61 4.73
C PRO A 28 -20.33 2.58 4.48
N ARG A 29 -19.44 2.84 3.53
CA ARG A 29 -18.29 1.95 3.23
C ARG A 29 -17.05 2.19 4.13
N GLY A 30 -17.05 3.25 4.94
CA GLY A 30 -15.86 3.75 5.63
C GLY A 30 -14.74 4.14 4.67
N CYS A 31 -13.51 4.22 5.19
CA CYS A 31 -12.29 4.45 4.39
C CYS A 31 -11.04 3.89 5.09
N CYS A 32 -9.92 3.74 4.37
CA CYS A 32 -8.71 3.13 4.93
C CYS A 32 -8.07 4.01 6.02
N THR A 33 -8.10 5.33 5.85
CA THR A 33 -7.57 6.25 6.87
C THR A 33 -8.30 6.13 8.20
N ALA A 34 -9.64 6.09 8.18
CA ALA A 34 -10.44 5.90 9.40
C ALA A 34 -10.19 4.53 10.05
N ARG A 35 -10.04 3.46 9.25
CA ARG A 35 -9.76 2.12 9.77
C ARG A 35 -8.38 2.00 10.42
N ALA A 36 -7.39 2.77 9.96
CA ALA A 36 -6.05 2.80 10.53
C ALA A 36 -5.89 3.80 11.69
N ALA A 37 -6.97 4.42 12.18
CA ALA A 37 -6.89 5.48 13.19
C ALA A 37 -6.19 5.04 14.49
N ALA A 38 -6.47 3.82 14.96
CA ALA A 38 -5.84 3.26 16.17
C ALA A 38 -4.31 3.14 16.06
N SER A 39 -3.80 3.05 14.84
CA SER A 39 -2.36 2.91 14.54
C SER A 39 -1.70 4.22 14.15
N GLY A 40 -2.41 5.35 14.31
CA GLY A 40 -1.93 6.68 13.91
C GLY A 40 -2.08 6.98 12.43
N GLY A 41 -2.87 6.18 11.69
CA GLY A 41 -3.25 6.43 10.30
C GLY A 41 -2.34 5.77 9.26
N VAL A 42 -2.91 5.59 8.07
CA VAL A 42 -2.26 4.98 6.89
C VAL A 42 -1.00 5.71 6.43
N ASP A 43 -0.92 7.04 6.61
CA ASP A 43 0.28 7.80 6.24
C ASP A 43 1.49 7.46 7.12
N LYS A 44 1.27 7.24 8.43
CA LYS A 44 2.30 6.80 9.37
C LYS A 44 2.80 5.41 9.02
N LEU A 45 1.88 4.48 8.74
CA LEU A 45 2.19 3.11 8.33
C LEU A 45 2.95 3.07 7.00
N ARG A 46 2.53 3.86 6.00
CA ARG A 46 3.27 4.00 4.74
C ARG A 46 4.67 4.60 4.94
N GLY A 47 4.80 5.57 5.84
CA GLY A 47 6.10 6.13 6.23
C GLY A 47 7.02 5.06 6.83
N TYR A 48 6.48 4.28 7.77
CA TYR A 48 7.18 3.16 8.38
C TYR A 48 7.65 2.13 7.35
N MET A 49 6.78 1.72 6.41
CA MET A 49 7.14 0.78 5.35
C MET A 49 8.32 1.26 4.50
N ARG A 50 8.38 2.55 4.15
CA ARG A 50 9.51 3.12 3.42
C ARG A 50 10.81 3.07 4.22
N GLU A 51 10.76 3.47 5.49
CA GLU A 51 11.95 3.43 6.35
C GLU A 51 12.42 1.99 6.60
N LYS A 52 11.48 1.06 6.80
CA LYS A 52 11.79 -0.37 6.98
C LYS A 52 12.46 -0.96 5.76
N ALA A 53 11.93 -0.72 4.56
CA ALA A 53 12.55 -1.17 3.32
C ALA A 53 13.98 -0.64 3.16
N LYS A 54 14.19 0.65 3.47
CA LYS A 54 15.52 1.27 3.47
C LYS A 54 16.47 0.62 4.48
N MET A 55 16.00 0.35 5.70
CA MET A 55 16.80 -0.32 6.74
C MET A 55 17.18 -1.75 6.37
N LEU A 56 16.32 -2.46 5.65
CA LEU A 56 16.56 -3.83 5.18
C LEU A 56 17.41 -3.89 3.91
N GLY A 57 17.76 -2.76 3.29
CA GLY A 57 18.45 -2.72 2.01
C GLY A 57 17.59 -3.23 0.84
N ILE A 58 16.26 -3.20 0.97
CA ILE A 58 15.34 -3.55 -0.11
C ILE A 58 15.28 -2.38 -1.08
N GLU A 59 16.07 -2.48 -2.14
CA GLU A 59 16.10 -1.53 -3.24
C GLU A 59 15.02 -1.85 -4.28
N SER A 60 14.88 -1.02 -5.31
CA SER A 60 13.94 -1.23 -6.43
C SER A 60 12.46 -1.32 -6.07
N ILE A 61 12.02 -0.87 -4.89
CA ILE A 61 10.60 -0.76 -4.54
C ILE A 61 10.12 0.68 -4.40
N ARG A 62 8.83 0.91 -4.67
CA ARG A 62 8.17 2.20 -4.43
C ARG A 62 6.88 2.04 -3.62
N CYS A 63 6.86 2.62 -2.42
CA CYS A 63 5.64 2.76 -1.62
C CYS A 63 4.85 4.01 -2.06
N ASN A 64 3.81 3.81 -2.86
CA ASN A 64 2.94 4.85 -3.41
C ASN A 64 1.75 5.14 -2.50
N ALA A 65 1.35 6.40 -2.45
CA ALA A 65 0.03 6.80 -1.99
C ALA A 65 -0.99 6.44 -3.09
N ALA A 66 -2.11 5.82 -2.71
CA ALA A 66 -3.21 5.55 -3.63
C ALA A 66 -4.51 6.15 -3.11
N GLY A 67 -5.39 6.52 -4.05
CA GLY A 67 -6.80 6.77 -3.75
C GLY A 67 -7.53 5.48 -3.36
N CYS A 68 -8.87 5.52 -3.37
CA CYS A 68 -9.67 4.35 -3.07
C CYS A 68 -9.39 3.21 -4.07
N LEU A 69 -8.90 2.07 -3.56
CA LEU A 69 -8.67 0.84 -4.33
C LEU A 69 -9.92 -0.06 -4.44
N ASP A 70 -11.09 0.52 -4.18
CA ASP A 70 -12.44 -0.08 -4.22
C ASP A 70 -12.71 -1.30 -3.31
N ARG A 71 -11.76 -1.66 -2.44
CA ARG A 71 -11.89 -2.75 -1.44
C ARG A 71 -12.06 -2.23 -0.01
N CYS A 72 -12.94 -1.24 0.19
CA CYS A 72 -13.05 -0.50 1.45
C CYS A 72 -13.36 -1.38 2.67
N GLU A 73 -14.15 -2.43 2.46
CA GLU A 73 -14.63 -3.38 3.47
C GLU A 73 -13.49 -4.27 4.00
N LEU A 74 -12.42 -4.43 3.21
CA LEU A 74 -11.21 -5.18 3.55
C LEU A 74 -10.04 -4.28 3.97
N GLY A 75 -10.27 -2.97 4.06
CA GLY A 75 -9.24 -1.99 4.39
C GLY A 75 -8.78 -2.04 5.87
N PRO A 76 -7.65 -1.38 6.20
CA PRO A 76 -6.73 -0.68 5.30
C PRO A 76 -6.01 -1.67 4.38
N ASN A 77 -5.95 -1.37 3.08
CA ASN A 77 -5.42 -2.31 2.09
C ASN A 77 -4.35 -1.70 1.20
N MET A 78 -3.46 -2.58 0.74
CA MET A 78 -2.45 -2.30 -0.26
C MET A 78 -2.41 -3.42 -1.30
N VAL A 79 -1.91 -3.08 -2.48
CA VAL A 79 -1.63 -4.04 -3.55
C VAL A 79 -0.20 -3.87 -4.03
N ILE A 80 0.48 -4.99 -4.27
CA ILE A 80 1.84 -5.02 -4.81
C ILE A 80 1.77 -5.48 -6.26
N TYR A 81 2.30 -4.67 -7.17
CA TYR A 81 2.50 -5.03 -8.57
C TYR A 81 3.98 -5.28 -8.86
N PRO A 82 4.31 -6.20 -9.79
CA PRO A 82 3.42 -6.83 -10.78
C PRO A 82 2.60 -8.04 -10.31
N GLU A 83 2.84 -8.58 -9.12
CA GLU A 83 2.22 -9.84 -8.65
C GLU A 83 0.70 -9.72 -8.42
N GLY A 84 0.19 -8.50 -8.22
CA GLY A 84 -1.23 -8.24 -7.96
C GLY A 84 -1.69 -8.77 -6.60
N VAL A 85 -0.78 -8.97 -5.65
CA VAL A 85 -1.10 -9.51 -4.32
C VAL A 85 -1.64 -8.40 -3.43
N TRP A 86 -2.73 -8.70 -2.72
CA TRP A 86 -3.41 -7.77 -1.83
C TRP A 86 -3.13 -8.11 -0.38
N TYR A 87 -2.84 -7.09 0.41
CA TYR A 87 -2.62 -7.20 1.85
C TYR A 87 -3.55 -6.27 2.61
N ARG A 88 -3.99 -6.72 3.78
CA ARG A 88 -4.54 -5.86 4.84
C ARG A 88 -3.44 -5.62 5.86
N TYR A 89 -3.32 -4.38 6.32
CA TYR A 89 -2.33 -3.99 7.32
C TYR A 89 -2.96 -2.99 8.28
N GLU A 90 -2.75 -3.19 9.57
CA GLU A 90 -3.24 -2.30 10.60
C GLU A 90 -2.12 -1.77 11.46
N THR A 91 -1.03 -2.51 11.64
CA THR A 91 0.05 -2.20 12.56
C THR A 91 1.41 -2.17 11.86
N GLN A 92 2.44 -1.72 12.57
CA GLN A 92 3.82 -1.87 12.08
C GLN A 92 4.24 -3.33 12.00
N GLN A 93 3.69 -4.19 12.86
CA GLN A 93 3.98 -5.62 12.86
C GLN A 93 3.37 -6.35 11.65
N ASP A 94 2.30 -5.82 11.05
CA ASP A 94 1.80 -6.33 9.76
C ASP A 94 2.69 -5.94 8.57
N ILE A 95 3.59 -4.96 8.76
CA ILE A 95 4.53 -4.48 7.75
C ILE A 95 5.90 -5.19 7.86
N ASP A 96 6.28 -5.58 9.08
CA ASP A 96 7.49 -6.36 9.38
C ASP A 96 7.45 -7.77 8.80
#